data_AF-R0KMF1-F1
#
_entry.id   AF-R0KMF1-F1
#
_cell.length_a   1.000
_cell.length_b   1.000
_cell.length_c   1.000
_cell.angle_alpha   90.00
_cell.angle_beta   90.00
_cell.angle_gamma   90.00
#
_symmetry.space_group_name_H-M   'P 1'
#
loop_
_entity.id
_entity.type
_entity.pdbx_description
1 polymer ?
#
loop_
_entity_poly.entity_id
_entity_poly.type
_entity_poly.pdbx_seq_one_letter_code
_entity_poly.pdbx_strand_id
1 'polypeptide(L)'
;MSTIPIFSLETIPAAHVSDTMLEQAAGLFSAAYGVWSAEAAERMGRRYCKQGTRVKMTPLRLRDQCLAPGTNSVFVRAMAGSSTTSDDDEDSKTLVGYAFATSWMYGERCVCWVTQLCVEGGYRRQGLATKILSRLREESQNNTNNTNNIMAFSILSSHPAAIMAALRAWGRGIEAVDIQFAKNHAAGIMAASPVAYVRDAKLKGSIFGIHDHDNEDGAVCCADTKFWVDHAEPLTVLAEVKANRNMDVWPFGELPPGCEFLALC
;
A
#
# COMPACT_ATOMS: atom_id res chain seq x y z
N MET A 1 21.79 14.44 19.34
CA MET A 1 20.59 15.02 18.69
C MET A 1 20.53 14.44 17.30
N SER A 2 19.59 13.51 17.02
CA SER A 2 19.38 13.04 15.63
C SER A 2 18.70 14.14 14.85
N THR A 3 19.35 14.62 13.80
CA THR A 3 18.74 15.50 12.79
C THR A 3 17.58 14.75 12.14
N ILE A 4 16.38 15.32 12.20
CA ILE A 4 15.23 14.81 11.45
C ILE A 4 15.56 15.02 9.97
N PRO A 5 15.59 13.98 9.13
CA PRO A 5 15.85 14.19 7.71
C PRO A 5 14.75 15.07 7.12
N ILE A 6 15.16 16.15 6.46
CA ILE A 6 14.26 17.04 5.73
C ILE A 6 13.93 16.34 4.40
N PHE A 7 12.65 16.13 4.16
CA PHE A 7 12.16 15.60 2.89
C PHE A 7 11.05 16.50 2.36
N SER A 8 11.03 16.63 1.04
CA SER A 8 9.96 17.30 0.30
C SER A 8 8.94 16.27 -0.19
N LEU A 9 7.67 16.66 -0.22
CA LEU A 9 6.56 15.84 -0.72
C LEU A 9 5.92 16.52 -1.91
N GLU A 10 5.82 15.78 -3.01
CA GLU A 10 5.24 16.25 -4.26
C GLU A 10 4.12 15.31 -4.71
N THR A 11 3.02 15.90 -5.18
CA THR A 11 1.88 15.18 -5.79
C THR A 11 1.93 15.41 -7.31
N ILE A 12 1.93 14.33 -8.08
CA ILE A 12 2.05 14.36 -9.54
C ILE A 12 0.86 13.59 -10.13
N PRO A 13 0.00 14.22 -10.95
CA PRO A 13 -1.05 13.51 -11.68
C PRO A 13 -0.45 12.47 -12.63
N ALA A 14 -1.14 11.33 -12.85
CA ALA A 14 -0.64 10.24 -13.70
C ALA A 14 -0.20 10.70 -15.11
N ALA A 15 -0.89 11.69 -15.69
CA ALA A 15 -0.56 12.26 -17.00
C ALA A 15 0.80 12.97 -17.04
N HIS A 16 1.33 13.40 -15.89
CA HIS A 16 2.62 14.08 -15.77
C HIS A 16 3.72 13.18 -15.20
N VAL A 17 3.43 11.90 -14.94
CA VAL A 17 4.45 10.95 -14.48
C VAL A 17 5.37 10.59 -15.65
N SER A 18 6.62 11.08 -15.57
CA SER A 18 7.66 10.83 -16.56
C SER A 18 8.27 9.42 -16.43
N ASP A 19 8.97 8.98 -17.46
CA ASP A 19 9.63 7.67 -17.44
C ASP A 19 10.76 7.62 -16.39
N THR A 20 11.48 8.71 -16.20
CA THR A 20 12.49 8.83 -15.13
C THR A 20 11.89 8.63 -13.73
N MET A 21 10.70 9.18 -13.48
CA MET A 21 9.99 8.96 -12.21
C MET A 21 9.61 7.50 -12.01
N LEU A 22 9.17 6.82 -13.08
CA LEU A 22 8.85 5.40 -13.05
C LEU A 22 10.09 4.53 -12.85
N GLU A 23 11.22 4.89 -13.46
CA GLU A 23 12.51 4.24 -13.26
C GLU A 23 12.97 4.33 -11.81
N GLN A 24 12.89 5.52 -11.21
CA GLN A 24 13.20 5.73 -9.80
C GLN A 24 12.28 4.90 -8.89
N ALA A 25 10.96 4.94 -9.12
CA ALA A 25 9.98 4.19 -8.32
C ALA A 25 10.18 2.67 -8.46
N ALA A 26 10.37 2.18 -9.69
CA ALA A 26 10.62 0.76 -9.97
C ALA A 26 11.95 0.28 -9.36
N GLY A 27 12.98 1.13 -9.39
CA GLY A 27 14.27 0.90 -8.73
C GLY A 27 14.11 0.76 -7.21
N LEU A 28 13.45 1.74 -6.57
CA LEU A 28 13.20 1.71 -5.14
C LEU A 28 12.37 0.48 -4.72
N PHE A 29 11.29 0.17 -5.44
CA PHE A 29 10.49 -1.04 -5.20
C PHE A 29 11.36 -2.30 -5.25
N SER A 30 12.14 -2.44 -6.33
CA SER A 30 12.98 -3.61 -6.59
C SER A 30 14.11 -3.80 -5.59
N ALA A 31 14.45 -2.75 -4.84
CA ALA A 31 15.47 -2.76 -3.79
C ALA A 31 14.85 -2.97 -2.40
N ALA A 32 13.70 -2.36 -2.12
CA ALA A 32 13.17 -2.23 -0.76
C ALA A 32 11.95 -3.11 -0.46
N TYR A 33 11.12 -3.49 -1.44
CA TYR A 33 9.78 -4.00 -1.17
C TYR A 33 9.73 -5.33 -0.40
N GLY A 34 9.92 -6.46 -1.07
CA GLY A 34 9.76 -7.79 -0.48
C GLY A 34 10.57 -8.83 -1.24
N VAL A 35 10.59 -10.06 -0.74
CA VAL A 35 11.20 -11.22 -1.40
C VAL A 35 10.15 -12.28 -1.70
N TRP A 36 10.39 -13.12 -2.69
CA TRP A 36 9.48 -14.23 -3.02
C TRP A 36 9.50 -15.32 -1.94
N SER A 37 8.33 -15.86 -1.63
CA SER A 37 8.18 -17.02 -0.74
C SER A 37 8.65 -18.33 -1.42
N ALA A 38 8.65 -19.44 -0.67
CA ALA A 38 8.94 -20.76 -1.23
C ALA A 38 7.86 -21.20 -2.24
N GLU A 39 6.60 -20.95 -1.91
CA GLU A 39 5.41 -21.31 -2.69
C GLU A 39 5.30 -20.52 -4.00
N ALA A 40 5.96 -19.35 -4.09
CA ALA A 40 5.93 -18.50 -5.27
C ALA A 40 6.41 -19.23 -6.53
N ALA A 41 7.45 -20.06 -6.41
CA ALA A 41 7.99 -20.82 -7.54
C ALA A 41 7.00 -21.85 -8.10
N GLU A 42 6.21 -22.46 -7.22
CA GLU A 42 5.21 -23.48 -7.56
C GLU A 42 3.94 -22.82 -8.15
N ARG A 43 3.52 -21.70 -7.56
CA ARG A 43 2.26 -21.02 -7.91
C ARG A 43 2.39 -20.09 -9.12
N MET A 44 3.56 -19.48 -9.33
CA MET A 44 3.80 -18.46 -10.36
C MET A 44 4.86 -18.86 -11.39
N GLY A 45 5.55 -19.98 -11.17
CA GLY A 45 6.60 -20.48 -12.05
C GLY A 45 8.01 -20.05 -11.62
N ARG A 46 8.89 -21.04 -11.49
CA ARG A 46 10.26 -20.93 -10.95
C ARG A 46 11.16 -19.93 -11.67
N ARG A 47 10.91 -19.63 -12.95
CA ARG A 47 11.72 -18.69 -13.75
C ARG A 47 11.59 -17.25 -13.28
N TYR A 48 10.44 -16.88 -12.71
CA TYR A 48 10.09 -15.50 -12.37
C TYR A 48 10.17 -15.22 -10.86
N CYS A 49 9.95 -16.25 -10.04
CA CYS A 49 9.77 -16.11 -8.59
C CYS A 49 10.70 -17.08 -7.83
N LYS A 50 12.01 -16.79 -7.82
CA LYS A 50 12.97 -17.57 -7.03
C LYS A 50 12.88 -17.16 -5.55
N GLN A 51 12.64 -18.12 -4.67
CA GLN A 51 12.59 -17.91 -3.22
C GLN A 51 13.77 -17.06 -2.71
N GLY A 52 13.48 -16.11 -1.82
CA GLY A 52 14.46 -15.23 -1.18
C GLY A 52 15.04 -14.15 -2.09
N THR A 53 14.72 -14.16 -3.39
CA THR A 53 15.10 -13.05 -4.29
C THR A 53 14.07 -11.92 -4.21
N ARG A 54 14.54 -10.68 -4.40
CA ARG A 54 13.69 -9.49 -4.38
C ARG A 54 12.63 -9.56 -5.47
N VAL A 55 11.39 -9.21 -5.13
CA VAL A 55 10.35 -8.92 -6.10
C VAL A 55 10.84 -7.77 -6.98
N LYS A 56 10.87 -7.98 -8.30
CA LYS A 56 11.30 -6.97 -9.26
C LYS A 56 10.10 -6.31 -9.93
N MET A 57 10.24 -5.02 -10.14
CA MET A 57 9.28 -4.19 -10.85
C MET A 57 9.99 -3.46 -11.96
N THR A 58 9.40 -3.45 -13.15
CA THR A 58 9.86 -2.67 -14.30
C THR A 58 9.01 -1.40 -14.42
N PRO A 59 9.52 -0.31 -15.00
CA PRO A 59 8.74 0.90 -15.25
C PRO A 59 7.43 0.63 -16.00
N LEU A 60 7.47 -0.22 -17.04
CA LEU A 60 6.29 -0.60 -17.82
C LEU A 60 5.22 -1.27 -16.95
N ARG A 61 5.59 -2.35 -16.26
CA ARG A 61 4.69 -3.05 -15.31
C ARG A 61 4.14 -2.12 -14.23
N LEU A 62 4.94 -1.20 -13.70
CA LEU A 62 4.52 -0.24 -12.69
C LEU A 62 3.49 0.75 -13.26
N ARG A 63 3.71 1.26 -14.47
CA ARG A 63 2.74 2.09 -15.19
C ARG A 63 1.42 1.33 -15.41
N ASP A 64 1.49 0.10 -15.94
CA ASP A 64 0.30 -0.70 -16.26
C ASP A 64 -0.50 -1.11 -15.01
N GLN A 65 0.17 -1.46 -13.91
CA GLN A 65 -0.47 -1.99 -12.70
C GLN A 65 -0.88 -0.91 -11.70
N CYS A 66 -0.19 0.23 -11.66
CA CYS A 66 -0.40 1.27 -10.64
C CYS A 66 -0.97 2.59 -11.21
N LEU A 67 -0.83 2.82 -12.52
CA LEU A 67 -1.26 4.04 -13.23
C LEU A 67 -2.05 3.70 -14.50
N ALA A 68 -2.98 2.74 -14.39
CA ALA A 68 -3.72 2.23 -15.55
C ALA A 68 -4.31 3.38 -16.41
N PRO A 69 -4.19 3.34 -17.74
CA PRO A 69 -4.68 4.40 -18.61
C PRO A 69 -6.16 4.73 -18.39
N GLY A 70 -6.51 6.01 -18.46
CA GLY A 70 -7.90 6.46 -18.28
C GLY A 70 -8.42 6.44 -16.84
N THR A 71 -7.56 6.18 -15.87
CA THR A 71 -7.92 6.26 -14.45
C THR A 71 -7.52 7.59 -13.83
N ASN A 72 -8.23 8.01 -12.79
CA ASN A 72 -7.83 9.15 -11.96
C ASN A 72 -6.74 8.70 -10.98
N SER A 73 -5.51 8.58 -11.48
CA SER A 73 -4.37 8.14 -10.70
C SER A 73 -3.41 9.28 -10.37
N VAL A 74 -2.78 9.19 -9.20
CA VAL A 74 -1.82 10.14 -8.67
C VAL A 74 -0.59 9.43 -8.13
N PHE A 75 0.54 10.11 -8.20
CA PHE A 75 1.83 9.69 -7.67
C PHE A 75 2.28 10.70 -6.63
N VAL A 76 2.43 10.26 -5.37
CA VAL A 76 3.04 11.08 -4.33
C VAL A 76 4.43 10.55 -4.05
N ARG A 77 5.44 11.41 -4.16
CA ARG A 77 6.84 11.05 -3.90
C ARG A 77 7.44 11.88 -2.77
N ALA A 78 8.32 11.24 -2.01
CA ALA A 78 9.15 11.85 -0.99
C ALA A 78 10.61 11.89 -1.46
N MET A 79 11.16 13.10 -1.52
CA MET A 79 12.53 13.35 -1.98
C MET A 79 13.37 13.87 -0.82
N ALA A 80 14.49 13.22 -0.52
CA ALA A 80 15.46 13.68 0.48
C ALA A 80 16.66 14.34 -0.21
N GLY A 81 17.08 15.51 0.28
CA GLY A 81 18.31 16.17 -0.16
C GLY A 81 19.54 15.65 0.58
N SER A 82 20.73 15.77 -0.01
CA SER A 82 21.98 15.59 0.73
C SER A 82 22.18 16.76 1.69
N SER A 83 22.55 16.50 2.94
CA SER A 83 22.87 17.55 3.93
C SER A 83 24.12 18.37 3.57
N THR A 84 24.75 18.12 2.43
CA THR A 84 26.03 18.71 1.99
C THR A 84 25.91 19.62 0.77
N THR A 85 24.74 19.75 0.15
CA THR A 85 24.50 20.61 -1.01
C THR A 85 23.44 21.66 -0.67
N SER A 86 23.59 22.85 -1.25
CA SER A 86 22.59 23.92 -1.15
C SER A 86 21.21 23.41 -1.57
N ASP A 87 20.16 23.82 -0.86
CA ASP A 87 18.76 23.37 -1.01
C ASP A 87 18.18 23.53 -2.43
N ASP A 88 18.87 24.26 -3.31
CA ASP A 88 18.47 24.60 -4.67
C ASP A 88 18.93 23.61 -5.77
N ASP A 89 19.73 22.59 -5.44
CA ASP A 89 20.16 21.59 -6.44
C ASP A 89 19.14 20.43 -6.53
N GLU A 90 18.12 20.61 -7.37
CA GLU A 90 17.03 19.64 -7.58
C GLU A 90 17.56 18.27 -8.05
N ASP A 91 18.69 18.24 -8.77
CA ASP A 91 19.35 17.02 -9.26
C ASP A 91 20.03 16.22 -8.13
N SER A 92 20.21 16.80 -6.94
CA SER A 92 20.82 16.12 -5.79
C SER A 92 19.83 15.34 -4.92
N LYS A 93 18.52 15.42 -5.19
CA LYS A 93 17.49 14.80 -4.36
C LYS A 93 17.24 13.34 -4.73
N THR A 94 17.21 12.47 -3.73
CA THR A 94 16.96 11.03 -3.90
C THR A 94 15.54 10.67 -3.50
N LEU A 95 14.90 9.78 -4.28
CA LEU A 95 13.60 9.21 -3.95
C LEU A 95 13.73 8.23 -2.77
N VAL A 96 13.11 8.57 -1.63
CA VAL A 96 13.19 7.78 -0.39
C VAL A 96 11.87 7.09 -0.01
N GLY A 97 10.79 7.46 -0.69
CA GLY A 97 9.50 6.80 -0.55
C GLY A 97 8.48 7.35 -1.53
N TYR A 98 7.46 6.56 -1.83
CA TYR A 98 6.35 7.00 -2.67
C TYR A 98 5.07 6.19 -2.42
N ALA A 99 3.96 6.71 -2.92
CA ALA A 99 2.73 5.99 -3.12
C ALA A 99 2.11 6.31 -4.48
N PHE A 100 1.55 5.28 -5.13
CA PHE A 100 0.57 5.46 -6.20
C PHE A 100 -0.82 5.25 -5.62
N ALA A 101 -1.78 6.04 -6.08
CA ALA A 101 -3.18 5.81 -5.78
C ALA A 101 -4.04 6.00 -7.02
N THR A 102 -5.14 5.27 -7.09
CA THR A 102 -6.15 5.36 -8.13
C THR A 102 -7.50 5.60 -7.50
N SER A 103 -8.24 6.56 -8.03
CA SER A 103 -9.56 6.93 -7.53
C SER A 103 -10.67 6.59 -8.52
N TRP A 104 -11.81 6.13 -8.00
CA TRP A 104 -13.03 5.86 -8.78
C TRP A 104 -14.29 6.02 -7.93
N MET A 105 -15.45 6.10 -8.59
CA MET A 105 -16.74 6.18 -7.92
C MET A 105 -17.32 4.78 -7.67
N TYR A 106 -17.87 4.58 -6.47
CA TYR A 106 -18.70 3.43 -6.12
C TYR A 106 -19.94 3.91 -5.37
N GLY A 107 -21.08 3.97 -6.06
CA GLY A 107 -22.26 4.67 -5.57
C GLY A 107 -21.95 6.15 -5.31
N GLU A 108 -22.26 6.64 -4.12
CA GLU A 108 -21.98 8.01 -3.68
C GLU A 108 -20.57 8.17 -3.07
N ARG A 109 -19.75 7.11 -3.07
CA ARG A 109 -18.40 7.15 -2.52
C ARG A 109 -17.36 7.42 -3.61
N CYS A 110 -16.45 8.31 -3.32
CA CYS A 110 -15.20 8.41 -4.05
C CYS A 110 -14.17 7.55 -3.32
N VAL A 111 -13.78 6.44 -3.95
CA VAL A 111 -12.76 5.54 -3.44
C VAL A 111 -11.41 6.08 -3.88
N CYS A 112 -10.45 6.20 -2.95
CA CYS A 112 -9.05 6.44 -3.21
C CYS A 112 -8.26 5.22 -2.73
N TRP A 113 -7.75 4.44 -3.68
CA TRP A 113 -7.07 3.18 -3.40
C TRP A 113 -5.58 3.32 -3.63
N VAL A 114 -4.78 3.05 -2.60
CA VAL A 114 -3.32 3.02 -2.71
C VAL A 114 -2.93 1.74 -3.44
N THR A 115 -2.53 1.89 -4.71
CA THR A 115 -2.18 0.75 -5.57
C THR A 115 -0.79 0.22 -5.23
N GLN A 116 0.10 1.08 -4.75
CA GLN A 116 1.43 0.70 -4.29
C GLN A 116 1.97 1.73 -3.29
N LEU A 117 2.64 1.27 -2.25
CA LEU A 117 3.36 2.08 -1.27
C LEU A 117 4.74 1.46 -1.06
N CYS A 118 5.79 2.27 -1.17
CA CYS A 118 7.15 1.83 -0.90
C CYS A 118 7.93 2.89 -0.14
N VAL A 119 8.69 2.47 0.87
CA VAL A 119 9.59 3.33 1.64
C VAL A 119 10.94 2.63 1.78
N GLU A 120 11.99 3.38 1.50
CA GLU A 120 13.37 2.93 1.65
C GLU A 120 13.65 2.52 3.10
N GLY A 121 14.41 1.43 3.30
CA GLY A 121 14.72 0.87 4.61
C GLY A 121 15.25 1.87 5.63
N GLY A 122 16.17 2.75 5.22
CA GLY A 122 16.75 3.79 6.08
C GLY A 122 15.75 4.84 6.58
N TYR A 123 14.63 5.01 5.87
CA TYR A 123 13.58 5.99 6.18
C TYR A 123 12.33 5.35 6.80
N ARG A 124 12.33 4.02 7.00
CA ARG A 124 11.25 3.32 7.73
C ARG A 124 11.24 3.71 9.20
N ARG A 125 10.07 3.57 9.84
CA ARG A 125 9.81 3.92 11.27
C ARG A 125 9.99 5.41 11.61
N GLN A 126 10.10 6.29 10.61
CA GLN A 126 10.18 7.75 10.79
C GLN A 126 8.87 8.48 10.44
N GLY A 127 7.77 7.74 10.29
CA GLY A 127 6.46 8.28 9.90
C GLY A 127 6.35 8.71 8.44
N LEU A 128 7.35 8.42 7.59
CA LEU A 128 7.36 8.84 6.18
C LEU A 128 6.17 8.28 5.39
N ALA A 129 5.86 6.98 5.54
CA ALA A 129 4.70 6.36 4.91
C ALA A 129 3.40 7.10 5.27
N THR A 130 3.19 7.42 6.55
CA THR A 130 2.00 8.18 6.99
C THR A 130 1.96 9.55 6.35
N LYS A 131 3.09 10.28 6.25
CA LYS A 131 3.11 11.60 5.62
C LYS A 131 2.80 11.55 4.12
N ILE A 132 3.32 10.55 3.39
CA ILE A 132 2.99 10.30 1.98
C ILE A 132 1.48 10.05 1.81
N LEU A 133 0.91 9.17 2.64
CA LEU A 133 -0.52 8.83 2.58
C LEU A 133 -1.42 10.00 3.03
N SER A 134 -0.99 10.80 4.00
CA SER A 134 -1.71 12.02 4.41
C SER A 134 -1.77 13.03 3.28
N ARG A 135 -0.68 13.19 2.50
CA ARG A 135 -0.70 14.04 1.30
C ARG A 135 -1.70 13.51 0.27
N LEU A 136 -1.76 12.21 0.01
CA LEU A 136 -2.79 11.62 -0.86
C LEU A 136 -4.21 11.95 -0.40
N ARG A 137 -4.46 11.90 0.91
CA ARG A 137 -5.76 12.27 1.49
C ARG A 137 -6.11 13.72 1.22
N GLU A 138 -5.19 14.64 1.53
CA GLU A 138 -5.38 16.09 1.33
C GLU A 138 -5.73 16.41 -0.12
N GLU A 139 -4.99 15.83 -1.08
CA GLU A 139 -5.23 16.01 -2.51
C GLU A 139 -6.59 15.45 -2.95
N SER A 140 -6.97 14.30 -2.41
CA SER A 140 -8.26 13.68 -2.71
C SER A 140 -9.42 14.56 -2.20
N GLN A 141 -9.27 15.18 -1.03
CA GLN A 141 -10.25 16.11 -0.44
C GLN A 141 -10.34 17.44 -1.19
N ASN A 142 -9.21 17.95 -1.70
CA ASN A 142 -9.18 19.20 -2.47
C ASN A 142 -9.79 19.03 -3.87
N ASN A 143 -9.63 17.86 -4.50
CA ASN A 143 -10.19 17.59 -5.83
C ASN A 143 -11.70 17.30 -5.82
N THR A 144 -12.28 16.99 -4.67
CA THR A 144 -13.74 16.96 -4.50
C THR A 144 -14.31 18.37 -4.42
N ASN A 145 -14.35 19.06 -5.55
CA ASN A 145 -15.02 20.36 -5.71
C ASN A 145 -16.50 20.25 -5.29
N ASN A 146 -16.82 20.60 -4.05
CA ASN A 146 -18.19 20.80 -3.54
C ASN A 146 -19.14 19.58 -3.71
N THR A 147 -18.60 18.36 -3.76
CA THR A 147 -19.42 17.14 -3.77
C THR A 147 -19.51 16.57 -2.37
N ASN A 148 -20.73 16.33 -1.87
CA ASN A 148 -21.01 15.61 -0.61
C ASN A 148 -20.59 14.12 -0.65
N ASN A 149 -19.65 13.74 -1.51
CA ASN A 149 -19.24 12.35 -1.70
C ASN A 149 -18.48 11.87 -0.47
N ILE A 150 -18.80 10.67 -0.01
CA ILE A 150 -18.10 10.04 1.10
C ILE A 150 -16.77 9.51 0.58
N MET A 151 -15.66 9.97 1.15
CA MET A 151 -14.33 9.49 0.77
C MET A 151 -14.05 8.15 1.46
N ALA A 152 -13.76 7.13 0.66
CA ALA A 152 -13.29 5.85 1.16
C ALA A 152 -11.82 5.67 0.77
N PHE A 153 -10.97 5.32 1.72
CA PHE A 153 -9.55 5.10 1.49
C PHE A 153 -9.17 3.65 1.75
N SER A 154 -8.35 3.11 0.85
CA SER A 154 -8.15 1.67 0.77
C SER A 154 -6.71 1.29 0.46
N ILE A 155 -6.25 0.17 1.02
CA ILE A 155 -4.98 -0.46 0.65
C ILE A 155 -5.06 -1.97 0.89
N LEU A 156 -4.45 -2.75 -0.01
CA LEU A 156 -4.03 -4.11 0.25
C LEU A 156 -2.53 -4.11 0.55
N SER A 157 -2.14 -4.73 1.66
CA SER A 157 -0.73 -4.92 1.96
C SER A 157 -0.50 -6.12 2.88
N SER A 158 0.53 -6.91 2.58
CA SER A 158 1.03 -7.93 3.51
C SER A 158 1.74 -7.31 4.74
N HIS A 159 2.10 -6.03 4.70
CA HIS A 159 2.95 -5.42 5.72
C HIS A 159 2.16 -4.59 6.76
N PRO A 160 2.18 -4.97 8.05
CA PRO A 160 1.42 -4.25 9.10
C PRO A 160 1.76 -2.76 9.23
N ALA A 161 3.01 -2.39 8.94
CA ALA A 161 3.45 -0.99 8.96
C ALA A 161 2.71 -0.15 7.90
N ALA A 162 2.43 -0.72 6.73
CA ALA A 162 1.65 -0.05 5.68
C ALA A 162 0.20 0.13 6.11
N ILE A 163 -0.43 -0.92 6.66
CA ILE A 163 -1.80 -0.89 7.20
C ILE A 163 -1.94 0.17 8.30
N MET A 164 -1.02 0.21 9.26
CA MET A 164 -1.03 1.22 10.31
C MET A 164 -0.79 2.64 9.78
N ALA A 165 0.11 2.79 8.80
CA ALA A 165 0.40 4.09 8.20
C ALA A 165 -0.83 4.65 7.49
N ALA A 166 -1.52 3.77 6.75
CA ALA A 166 -2.81 4.00 6.12
C ALA A 166 -3.84 4.51 7.12
N LEU A 167 -4.22 3.67 8.10
CA LEU A 167 -5.24 4.03 9.09
C LEU A 167 -4.94 5.40 9.72
N ARG A 168 -3.68 5.61 10.16
CA ARG A 168 -3.24 6.88 10.77
C ARG A 168 -3.37 8.08 9.83
N ALA A 169 -2.99 7.93 8.57
CA ALA A 169 -3.14 8.98 7.57
C ALA A 169 -4.60 9.38 7.38
N TRP A 170 -5.54 8.47 7.62
CA TRP A 170 -6.99 8.73 7.56
C TRP A 170 -7.63 9.12 8.88
N GLY A 171 -6.81 9.45 9.89
CA GLY A 171 -7.28 9.99 11.16
C GLY A 171 -7.83 8.93 12.12
N ARG A 172 -7.70 7.64 11.80
CA ARG A 172 -8.05 6.55 12.69
C ARG A 172 -6.79 5.78 13.10
N GLY A 173 -6.67 5.48 14.39
CA GLY A 173 -5.66 4.54 14.84
C GLY A 173 -6.00 3.10 14.42
N ILE A 174 -5.06 2.19 14.59
CA ILE A 174 -5.37 0.75 14.57
C ILE A 174 -6.38 0.39 15.66
N GLU A 175 -6.39 1.20 16.72
CA GLU A 175 -7.27 1.14 17.89
C GLU A 175 -8.74 1.47 17.56
N ALA A 176 -9.01 2.10 16.41
CA ALA A 176 -10.34 2.58 16.01
C ALA A 176 -10.72 2.10 14.60
N VAL A 177 -10.19 0.95 14.19
CA VAL A 177 -10.48 0.36 12.87
C VAL A 177 -11.95 -0.05 12.76
N ASP A 178 -12.61 0.37 11.68
CA ASP A 178 -14.00 0.01 11.39
C ASP A 178 -14.04 -1.17 10.41
N ILE A 179 -13.91 -2.36 10.95
CA ILE A 179 -13.94 -3.60 10.16
C ILE A 179 -15.34 -3.84 9.54
N GLN A 180 -16.41 -3.26 10.11
CA GLN A 180 -17.76 -3.39 9.53
C GLN A 180 -17.89 -2.61 8.22
N PHE A 181 -17.19 -1.48 8.10
CA PHE A 181 -17.12 -0.76 6.84
C PHE A 181 -16.54 -1.64 5.72
N ALA A 182 -15.46 -2.38 6.02
CA ALA A 182 -14.90 -3.35 5.07
C ALA A 182 -15.90 -4.47 4.73
N LYS A 183 -16.53 -5.08 5.74
CA LYS A 183 -17.56 -6.11 5.55
C LYS A 183 -18.68 -5.68 4.60
N ASN A 184 -19.16 -4.45 4.75
CA ASN A 184 -20.33 -3.96 4.02
C ASN A 184 -20.01 -3.45 2.61
N HIS A 185 -18.77 -3.03 2.35
CA HIS A 185 -18.45 -2.30 1.11
C HIS A 185 -17.31 -2.89 0.28
N ALA A 186 -16.42 -3.70 0.87
CA ALA A 186 -15.22 -4.17 0.18
C ALA A 186 -15.53 -4.91 -1.13
N ALA A 187 -16.53 -5.79 -1.13
CA ALA A 187 -16.88 -6.60 -2.30
C ALA A 187 -17.25 -5.73 -3.50
N GLY A 188 -18.12 -4.74 -3.29
CA GLY A 188 -18.55 -3.84 -4.34
C GLY A 188 -17.47 -2.85 -4.78
N ILE A 189 -16.70 -2.30 -3.81
CA ILE A 189 -15.59 -1.39 -4.10
C ILE A 189 -14.52 -2.08 -4.96
N MET A 190 -14.11 -3.29 -4.58
CA MET A 190 -13.12 -4.06 -5.34
C MET A 190 -13.66 -4.45 -6.71
N ALA A 191 -14.89 -4.96 -6.81
CA ALA A 191 -15.49 -5.33 -8.09
C ALA A 191 -15.61 -4.15 -9.07
N ALA A 192 -15.84 -2.94 -8.58
CA ALA A 192 -15.89 -1.71 -9.38
C ALA A 192 -14.49 -1.14 -9.71
N SER A 193 -13.41 -1.72 -9.19
CA SER A 193 -12.08 -1.15 -9.35
C SER A 193 -11.60 -1.19 -10.81
N PRO A 194 -11.06 -0.08 -11.33
CA PRO A 194 -10.39 -0.09 -12.63
C PRO A 194 -9.04 -0.81 -12.59
N VAL A 195 -8.50 -1.06 -11.38
CA VAL A 195 -7.19 -1.70 -11.19
C VAL A 195 -7.37 -3.21 -11.13
N ALA A 196 -6.82 -3.92 -12.12
CA ALA A 196 -7.07 -5.36 -12.30
C ALA A 196 -6.70 -6.19 -11.06
N TYR A 197 -5.55 -5.94 -10.43
CA TYR A 197 -5.14 -6.70 -9.26
C TYR A 197 -6.13 -6.55 -8.09
N VAL A 198 -6.74 -5.37 -7.93
CA VAL A 198 -7.74 -5.09 -6.89
C VAL A 198 -9.06 -5.77 -7.22
N ARG A 199 -9.53 -5.62 -8.46
CA ARG A 199 -10.79 -6.19 -8.94
C ARG A 199 -10.80 -7.71 -8.92
N ASP A 200 -9.66 -8.31 -9.27
CA ASP A 200 -9.58 -9.75 -9.48
C ASP A 200 -9.26 -10.50 -8.17
N ALA A 201 -8.74 -9.79 -7.15
CA ALA A 201 -8.50 -10.33 -5.81
C ALA A 201 -9.78 -10.85 -5.15
N LYS A 202 -9.64 -11.86 -4.29
CA LYS A 202 -10.78 -12.54 -3.64
C LYS A 202 -10.79 -12.22 -2.16
N LEU A 203 -11.87 -11.63 -1.67
CA LEU A 203 -12.05 -11.38 -0.25
C LEU A 203 -11.90 -12.68 0.54
N LYS A 204 -11.24 -12.60 1.68
CA LYS A 204 -10.99 -13.73 2.56
C LYS A 204 -10.98 -13.29 4.02
N GLY A 205 -11.54 -14.14 4.89
CA GLY A 205 -11.58 -13.91 6.33
C GLY A 205 -13.00 -13.94 6.89
N SER A 206 -13.06 -14.14 8.20
CA SER A 206 -14.30 -14.41 8.94
C SER A 206 -15.39 -13.35 8.78
N ILE A 207 -15.03 -12.08 8.58
CA ILE A 207 -16.04 -11.00 8.48
C ILE A 207 -16.87 -11.09 7.20
N PHE A 208 -16.31 -11.70 6.15
CA PHE A 208 -16.97 -11.88 4.87
C PHE A 208 -17.83 -13.15 4.82
N GLY A 209 -17.88 -13.93 5.92
CA GLY A 209 -18.55 -15.23 5.96
C GLY A 209 -17.89 -16.27 5.04
N ILE A 210 -16.65 -15.99 4.60
CA ILE A 210 -15.87 -16.87 3.74
C ILE A 210 -15.00 -17.70 4.67
N HIS A 211 -15.51 -18.89 4.93
CA HIS A 211 -14.79 -19.97 5.58
C HIS A 211 -14.35 -20.90 4.47
N ASP A 212 -13.05 -20.91 4.14
CA ASP A 212 -12.53 -22.05 3.39
C ASP A 212 -12.87 -23.32 4.19
N HIS A 213 -13.14 -24.44 3.51
CA HIS A 213 -13.59 -25.68 4.15
C HIS A 213 -12.64 -26.20 5.27
N ASP A 214 -11.45 -25.58 5.41
CA ASP A 214 -10.43 -25.76 6.44
C ASP A 214 -10.35 -24.53 7.37
N ASN A 215 -11.41 -24.25 8.13
CA ASN A 215 -11.67 -23.01 8.90
C ASN A 215 -10.69 -22.76 10.09
N GLU A 216 -9.37 -22.79 9.87
CA GLU A 216 -8.31 -22.73 10.89
C GLU A 216 -7.24 -21.65 10.64
N ASP A 217 -7.28 -20.93 9.51
CA ASP A 217 -6.19 -20.01 9.16
C ASP A 217 -6.19 -18.66 9.90
N GLY A 218 -7.20 -18.38 10.74
CA GLY A 218 -7.24 -17.22 11.65
C GLY A 218 -7.44 -15.86 10.97
N ALA A 219 -7.72 -15.83 9.66
CA ALA A 219 -7.90 -14.58 8.91
C ALA A 219 -9.21 -13.85 9.27
N VAL A 220 -9.14 -12.53 9.47
CA VAL A 220 -10.33 -11.71 9.76
C VAL A 220 -10.69 -10.81 8.57
N CYS A 221 -9.74 -10.02 8.06
CA CYS A 221 -10.00 -9.05 6.98
C CYS A 221 -8.81 -8.96 6.00
N CYS A 222 -8.85 -9.77 4.94
CA CYS A 222 -7.81 -9.81 3.92
C CYS A 222 -8.41 -10.09 2.53
N ALA A 223 -7.55 -10.12 1.52
CA ALA A 223 -7.90 -10.67 0.22
C ALA A 223 -6.76 -11.56 -0.32
N ASP A 224 -7.12 -12.66 -0.98
CA ASP A 224 -6.21 -13.42 -1.84
C ASP A 224 -5.92 -12.62 -3.10
N THR A 225 -4.73 -12.03 -3.14
CA THR A 225 -4.21 -11.28 -4.28
C THR A 225 -3.30 -12.14 -5.15
N LYS A 226 -3.11 -13.42 -4.79
CA LYS A 226 -2.16 -14.36 -5.38
C LYS A 226 -0.74 -13.82 -5.40
N PHE A 227 -0.41 -12.98 -4.42
CA PHE A 227 0.89 -12.34 -4.33
C PHE A 227 1.75 -13.06 -3.30
N TRP A 228 2.51 -14.04 -3.79
CA TRP A 228 3.27 -15.00 -2.97
C TRP A 228 4.60 -14.43 -2.46
N VAL A 229 4.52 -13.35 -1.67
CA VAL A 229 5.68 -12.78 -0.99
C VAL A 229 5.95 -13.49 0.33
N ASP A 230 7.21 -13.50 0.73
CA ASP A 230 7.62 -14.00 2.03
C ASP A 230 7.09 -13.08 3.14
N HIS A 231 6.40 -13.66 4.12
CA HIS A 231 5.79 -12.92 5.22
C HIS A 231 6.68 -12.83 6.48
N ALA A 232 7.93 -13.31 6.47
CA ALA A 232 8.76 -13.36 7.69
C ALA A 232 9.09 -11.95 8.25
N GLU A 233 9.51 -11.02 7.39
CA GLU A 233 9.72 -9.61 7.79
C GLU A 233 8.41 -8.96 8.25
N PRO A 234 7.29 -9.02 7.47
CA PRO A 234 6.00 -8.53 7.92
C PRO A 234 5.52 -9.07 9.28
N LEU A 235 5.65 -10.37 9.53
CA LEU A 235 5.21 -11.02 10.77
C LEU A 235 6.09 -10.66 11.96
N THR A 236 7.40 -10.47 11.74
CA THR A 236 8.31 -9.95 12.77
C THR A 236 7.88 -8.55 13.18
N VAL A 237 7.57 -7.69 12.21
CA VAL A 237 7.07 -6.34 12.46
C VAL A 237 5.70 -6.38 13.14
N LEU A 238 4.83 -7.33 12.81
CA LEU A 238 3.55 -7.51 13.50
C LEU A 238 3.77 -7.83 14.98
N ALA A 239 4.67 -8.76 15.30
CA ALA A 239 4.99 -9.15 16.67
C ALA A 239 5.54 -7.95 17.48
N GLU A 240 6.45 -7.16 16.90
CA GLU A 240 6.95 -5.93 17.52
C GLU A 240 5.83 -4.93 17.80
N VAL A 241 4.90 -4.75 16.86
CA VAL A 241 3.75 -3.84 17.02
C VAL A 241 2.84 -4.31 18.15
N LYS A 242 2.53 -5.60 18.20
CA LYS A 242 1.70 -6.20 19.25
C LYS A 242 2.32 -5.99 20.62
N ALA A 243 3.62 -6.27 20.76
CA ALA A 243 4.36 -6.08 22.01
C ALA A 243 4.41 -4.60 22.43
N ASN A 244 4.81 -3.69 21.53
CA ASN A 244 5.00 -2.27 21.85
C ASN A 244 3.70 -1.53 22.17
N ARG A 245 2.55 -2.04 21.71
CA ARG A 245 1.23 -1.42 21.95
C ARG A 245 0.37 -2.17 22.96
N ASN A 246 0.90 -3.22 23.58
CA ASN A 246 0.14 -4.09 24.46
C ASN A 246 -1.16 -4.58 23.79
N MET A 247 -1.04 -5.01 22.52
CA MET A 247 -2.14 -5.44 21.67
C MET A 247 -2.15 -6.96 21.58
N ASP A 248 -3.10 -7.58 22.26
CA ASP A 248 -3.26 -9.04 22.27
C ASP A 248 -3.72 -9.56 20.91
N VAL A 249 -4.60 -8.81 20.24
CA VAL A 249 -5.25 -9.22 18.99
C VAL A 249 -4.99 -8.18 17.90
N TRP A 250 -4.45 -8.64 16.77
CA TRP A 250 -4.40 -7.84 15.56
C TRP A 250 -5.77 -7.88 14.87
N PRO A 251 -6.42 -6.74 14.59
CA PRO A 251 -7.83 -6.73 14.18
C PRO A 251 -8.09 -7.32 12.78
N PHE A 252 -7.05 -7.50 11.97
CA PHE A 252 -7.18 -8.14 10.64
C PHE A 252 -6.94 -9.66 10.67
N GLY A 253 -6.61 -10.22 11.84
CA GLY A 253 -6.36 -11.66 12.02
C GLY A 253 -5.00 -12.09 11.50
N GLU A 254 -4.82 -13.40 11.32
CA GLU A 254 -3.61 -13.94 10.69
C GLU A 254 -3.59 -13.64 9.18
N LEU A 255 -2.40 -13.73 8.57
CA LEU A 255 -2.21 -13.47 7.14
C LEU A 255 -1.83 -14.76 6.39
N PRO A 256 -2.79 -15.40 5.69
CA PRO A 256 -2.50 -16.58 4.89
C PRO A 256 -1.49 -16.30 3.76
N PRO A 257 -0.70 -17.29 3.33
CA PRO A 257 0.17 -17.15 2.16
C PRO A 257 -0.60 -16.71 0.91
N GLY A 258 -0.03 -15.77 0.15
CA GLY A 258 -0.65 -15.23 -1.07
C GLY A 258 -1.72 -14.17 -0.81
N CYS A 259 -2.09 -13.93 0.45
CA CYS A 259 -3.04 -12.89 0.84
C CYS A 259 -2.36 -11.60 1.31
N GLU A 260 -3.14 -10.52 1.28
CA GLU A 260 -2.78 -9.22 1.81
C GLU A 260 -3.89 -8.71 2.74
N PHE A 261 -3.52 -8.05 3.85
CA PHE A 261 -4.50 -7.41 4.72
C PHE A 261 -5.24 -6.33 3.95
N LEU A 262 -6.56 -6.24 4.15
CA LEU A 262 -7.39 -5.23 3.52
C LEU A 262 -7.76 -4.16 4.54
N ALA A 263 -7.21 -2.96 4.40
CA ALA A 263 -7.68 -1.79 5.12
C ALA A 263 -8.58 -0.96 4.22
N LEU A 264 -9.79 -0.68 4.71
CA LEU A 264 -10.81 0.13 4.04
C LEU A 264 -11.47 1.02 5.11
N CYS A 265 -11.41 2.33 4.93
CA CYS A 265 -11.84 3.33 5.92
C CYS A 265 -12.49 4.57 5.30
#